data_AF-A0A6J6ZSJ8-F1
#
_entry.id   AF-A0A6J6ZSJ8-F1
#
_cell.length_a   1.000
_cell.length_b   1.000
_cell.length_c   1.000
_cell.angle_alpha   90.00
_cell.angle_beta   90.00
_cell.angle_gamma   90.00
#
_symmetry.space_group_name_H-M   'P 1'
#
loop_
_entity.id
_entity.type
_entity.pdbx_description
1 polymer ?
#
loop_
_entity_poly.entity_id
_entity_poly.type
_entity_poly.pdbx_seq_one_letter_code
_entity_poly.pdbx_strand_id
1 'polypeptide(L)'
;MTKILNSNFKIIQTPKYSADVLIILESRGGSSHNARNPDYSKQLSRILRILKNNSCTITRVDLMSQVALKTLKDPKLKLAYPMVLNKYPSIETLRKEIQLAQKSIGQRPGAMGGNGTKRIGIYVKVGPRIALKGMEVILG
;
A
#
# COMPACT_ATOMS: atom_id res chain seq x y z
N MET A 1 -1.38 -6.24 -23.66
CA MET A 1 -1.01 -4.84 -23.35
C MET A 1 -1.48 -4.48 -21.95
N THR A 2 -0.61 -3.98 -21.07
CA THR A 2 -1.04 -3.56 -19.72
C THR A 2 -1.69 -2.18 -19.81
N LYS A 3 -3.01 -2.09 -19.54
CA LYS A 3 -3.74 -0.82 -19.53
C LYS A 3 -3.03 0.20 -18.63
N ILE A 4 -2.73 1.38 -19.18
CA ILE A 4 -2.21 2.52 -18.40
C ILE A 4 -3.35 3.00 -17.50
N LEU A 5 -3.09 3.11 -16.20
CA LEU A 5 -4.05 3.59 -15.21
C LEU A 5 -3.78 5.06 -14.91
N ASN A 6 -4.83 5.88 -14.85
CA ASN A 6 -4.72 7.27 -14.44
C ASN A 6 -4.65 7.35 -12.91
N SER A 7 -3.45 7.08 -12.38
CA SER A 7 -3.13 7.16 -10.96
C SER A 7 -1.63 7.29 -10.74
N ASN A 8 -1.20 8.39 -10.15
CA ASN A 8 0.21 8.67 -9.91
C ASN A 8 0.73 7.87 -8.70
N PHE A 9 1.94 7.32 -8.83
CA PHE A 9 2.66 6.68 -7.75
C PHE A 9 4.17 6.93 -7.91
N LYS A 10 4.92 6.76 -6.82
CA LYS A 10 6.39 6.81 -6.80
C LYS A 10 6.92 5.62 -6.02
N ILE A 11 8.11 5.14 -6.38
CA ILE A 11 8.82 4.11 -5.63
C ILE A 11 10.17 4.68 -5.26
N ILE A 12 10.53 4.59 -3.99
CA ILE A 12 11.84 5.02 -3.49
C ILE A 12 12.42 3.91 -2.60
N GLN A 13 13.75 3.80 -2.56
CA GLN A 13 14.42 2.95 -1.57
C GLN A 13 14.25 3.57 -0.19
N THR A 14 14.05 2.74 0.83
CA THR A 14 14.07 3.21 2.22
C THR A 14 14.41 2.06 3.15
N PRO A 15 15.28 2.27 4.16
CA PRO A 15 15.51 1.30 5.22
C PRO A 15 14.50 1.45 6.38
N LYS A 16 13.59 2.44 6.32
CA LYS A 16 12.65 2.72 7.42
C LYS A 16 11.73 1.53 7.65
N TYR A 17 11.44 1.26 8.92
CA TYR A 17 10.51 0.21 9.34
C TYR A 17 10.84 -1.17 8.76
N SER A 18 12.14 -1.48 8.63
CA SER A 18 12.64 -2.75 8.08
C SER A 18 12.12 -3.07 6.67
N ALA A 19 11.79 -2.03 5.90
CA ALA A 19 11.48 -2.13 4.48
C ALA A 19 12.74 -1.96 3.63
N ASP A 20 12.62 -2.34 2.36
CA ASP A 20 13.62 -2.06 1.33
C ASP A 20 13.14 -0.93 0.41
N VAL A 21 11.82 -0.85 0.20
CA VAL A 21 11.19 0.14 -0.68
C VAL A 21 9.94 0.75 -0.03
N LEU A 22 9.68 2.00 -0.38
CA LEU A 22 8.46 2.73 -0.10
C LEU A 22 7.75 3.02 -1.41
N ILE A 23 6.50 2.56 -1.53
CA ILE A 23 5.61 2.89 -2.63
C ILE A 23 4.65 3.99 -2.14
N ILE A 24 4.75 5.16 -2.74
CA ILE A 24 3.87 6.30 -2.46
C ILE A 24 2.76 6.30 -3.51
N LEU A 25 1.51 6.17 -3.09
CA LEU A 25 0.34 6.29 -3.95
C LEU A 25 -0.35 7.63 -3.71
N GLU A 26 -0.47 8.44 -4.75
CA GLU A 26 -1.04 9.79 -4.64
C GLU A 26 -2.56 9.76 -4.47
N SER A 27 -3.11 10.66 -3.64
CA SER A 27 -4.54 10.69 -3.34
C SER A 27 -5.41 10.90 -4.58
N ARG A 28 -6.61 10.32 -4.59
CA ARG A 28 -7.68 10.71 -5.52
C ARG A 28 -8.31 12.03 -5.07
N GLY A 29 -8.60 12.90 -6.02
CA GLY A 29 -9.30 14.18 -5.78
C GLY A 29 -10.37 14.45 -6.82
N GLY A 30 -11.46 15.09 -6.41
CA GLY A 30 -12.59 15.41 -7.29
C GLY A 30 -13.50 14.21 -7.61
N SER A 31 -14.70 14.53 -8.05
CA SER A 31 -15.75 13.58 -8.47
C SER A 31 -16.15 13.75 -9.94
N SER A 32 -15.59 14.75 -10.65
CA SER A 32 -15.92 15.11 -12.03
C SER A 32 -15.09 14.34 -13.07
N HIS A 33 -15.34 14.62 -14.36
CA HIS A 33 -14.55 14.13 -15.49
C HIS A 33 -13.05 14.44 -15.35
N ASN A 34 -12.71 15.59 -14.74
CA ASN A 34 -11.33 16.02 -14.47
C ASN A 34 -10.82 15.57 -13.09
N ALA A 35 -11.36 14.48 -12.54
CA ALA A 35 -10.89 13.94 -11.28
C ALA A 35 -9.41 13.58 -11.37
N ARG A 36 -8.65 13.94 -10.33
CA ARG A 36 -7.24 13.57 -10.16
C ARG A 36 -7.14 12.14 -9.65
N ASN A 37 -6.30 11.32 -10.27
CA ASN A 37 -6.08 9.91 -9.94
C ASN A 37 -7.38 9.08 -9.84
N PRO A 38 -8.27 9.09 -10.85
CA PRO A 38 -9.56 8.40 -10.80
C PRO A 38 -9.40 6.88 -10.68
N ASP A 39 -8.27 6.31 -11.12
CA ASP A 39 -7.98 4.88 -11.04
C ASP A 39 -7.27 4.46 -9.74
N TYR A 40 -7.22 5.31 -8.70
CA TYR A 40 -6.56 5.03 -7.41
C TYR A 40 -6.80 3.60 -6.90
N SER A 41 -8.07 3.18 -6.80
CA SER A 41 -8.43 1.85 -6.28
C SER A 41 -7.90 0.71 -7.16
N LYS A 42 -7.90 0.90 -8.49
CA LYS A 42 -7.36 -0.09 -9.45
C LYS A 42 -5.83 -0.14 -9.35
N GLN A 43 -5.18 1.01 -9.19
CA GLN A 43 -3.74 1.09 -9.02
C GLN A 43 -3.30 0.44 -7.71
N LEU A 44 -4.02 0.67 -6.60
CA LEU A 44 -3.78 -0.01 -5.34
C LEU A 44 -3.91 -1.54 -5.50
N SER A 45 -4.97 -2.03 -6.14
CA SER A 45 -5.10 -3.47 -6.44
C SER A 45 -3.93 -4.01 -7.26
N ARG A 46 -3.48 -3.25 -8.27
CA ARG A 46 -2.35 -3.64 -9.13
C ARG A 46 -1.05 -3.74 -8.32
N ILE A 47 -0.78 -2.75 -7.46
CA ILE A 47 0.38 -2.77 -6.55
C ILE A 47 0.31 -4.01 -5.66
N LEU A 48 -0.80 -4.22 -4.95
CA LEU A 48 -0.95 -5.36 -4.03
C LEU A 48 -0.80 -6.72 -4.74
N ARG A 49 -1.32 -6.85 -5.97
CA ARG A 49 -1.15 -8.07 -6.78
C ARG A 49 0.31 -8.31 -7.16
N ILE A 50 1.03 -7.28 -7.62
CA ILE A 50 2.45 -7.39 -7.94
C ILE A 50 3.25 -7.78 -6.70
N LEU A 51 2.98 -7.13 -5.56
CA LEU A 51 3.66 -7.44 -4.31
C LEU A 51 3.38 -8.89 -3.86
N LYS A 52 2.13 -9.36 -3.96
CA LYS A 52 1.78 -10.76 -3.67
C LYS A 52 2.51 -11.73 -4.59
N ASN A 53 2.49 -11.49 -5.91
CA ASN A 53 3.16 -12.37 -6.87
C ASN A 53 4.68 -12.48 -6.66
N ASN A 54 5.29 -11.48 -6.02
CA ASN A 54 6.73 -11.46 -5.71
C ASN A 54 7.01 -11.84 -4.24
N SER A 55 6.05 -12.41 -3.53
CA SER A 55 6.19 -12.83 -2.12
C SER A 55 6.67 -11.70 -1.20
N CYS A 56 6.31 -10.46 -1.52
CA CYS A 56 6.70 -9.31 -0.71
C CYS A 56 5.88 -9.25 0.59
N THR A 57 6.46 -8.59 1.58
CA THR A 57 5.82 -8.32 2.87
C THR A 57 5.60 -6.83 3.04
N ILE A 58 4.37 -6.41 3.35
CA ILE A 58 4.13 -5.01 3.75
C ILE A 58 4.43 -4.90 5.24
N THR A 59 5.50 -4.19 5.57
CA THR A 59 5.91 -4.00 6.98
C THR A 59 5.09 -2.91 7.65
N ARG A 60 4.62 -1.93 6.87
CA ARG A 60 3.85 -0.79 7.36
C ARG A 60 3.12 -0.04 6.25
N VAL A 61 1.99 0.61 6.57
CA VAL A 61 1.35 1.61 5.70
C VAL A 61 1.10 2.87 6.51
N ASP A 62 1.56 4.00 6.00
CA ASP A 62 1.37 5.32 6.61
C ASP A 62 0.42 6.19 5.79
N LEU A 63 -0.35 7.03 6.48
CA LEU A 63 -1.07 8.13 5.85
C LEU A 63 -0.12 9.32 5.61
N MET A 64 0.11 9.66 4.35
CA MET A 64 1.09 10.70 3.95
C MET A 64 0.44 12.00 3.45
N SER A 65 -0.82 12.29 3.85
CA SER A 65 -1.41 13.61 3.56
C SER A 65 -0.72 14.70 4.38
N GLN A 66 -0.63 15.91 3.84
CA GLN A 66 0.01 17.04 4.55
C GLN A 66 -0.59 17.29 5.93
N VAL A 67 -1.91 17.15 6.07
CA VAL A 67 -2.62 17.28 7.34
C VAL A 67 -2.20 16.19 8.32
N ALA A 68 -2.15 14.93 7.87
CA ALA A 68 -1.76 13.80 8.72
C ALA A 68 -0.31 13.95 9.22
N LEU A 69 0.62 14.34 8.36
CA LEU A 69 2.02 14.55 8.71
C LEU A 69 2.23 15.67 9.75
N LYS A 70 1.32 16.64 9.83
CA LYS A 70 1.39 17.74 10.80
C LYS A 70 0.66 17.45 12.12
N THR A 71 -0.40 16.65 12.07
CA THR A 71 -1.34 16.49 13.20
C THR A 71 -1.23 15.14 13.91
N LEU A 72 -0.75 14.11 13.22
CA LEU A 72 -0.63 12.77 13.79
C LEU A 72 0.79 12.54 14.29
N LYS A 73 0.90 12.19 15.57
CA LYS A 73 2.16 11.71 16.16
C LYS A 73 2.64 10.41 15.49
N ASP A 74 1.70 9.55 15.11
CA ASP A 74 1.96 8.34 14.35
C ASP A 74 0.93 8.20 13.20
N PRO A 75 1.35 8.36 11.93
CA PRO A 75 0.45 8.22 10.78
C PRO A 75 0.18 6.76 10.37
N LYS A 76 0.61 5.77 11.16
CA LYS A 76 0.38 4.34 10.88
C LYS A 76 -1.10 4.02 10.71
N LEU A 77 -1.46 3.35 9.62
CA LEU A 77 -2.80 2.79 9.50
C LEU A 77 -3.00 1.66 10.52
N LYS A 78 -4.19 1.57 11.12
CA LYS A 78 -4.54 0.51 12.08
C LYS A 78 -4.87 -0.78 11.34
N LEU A 79 -3.83 -1.56 11.03
CA LEU A 79 -3.91 -2.85 10.34
C LEU A 79 -2.99 -3.87 11.03
N ALA A 80 -3.21 -5.16 10.76
CA ALA A 80 -2.34 -6.23 11.26
C ALA A 80 -1.03 -6.26 10.44
N TYR A 81 0.11 -6.05 11.09
CA TYR A 81 1.44 -6.07 10.48
C TYR A 81 2.33 -7.12 11.17
N PRO A 82 3.33 -7.69 10.47
CA PRO A 82 3.60 -7.52 9.02
C PRO A 82 2.57 -8.27 8.16
N MET A 83 2.21 -7.70 7.01
CA MET A 83 1.29 -8.36 6.06
C MET A 83 2.10 -9.21 5.09
N VAL A 84 2.14 -10.52 5.35
CA VAL A 84 2.72 -11.49 4.42
C VAL A 84 1.69 -11.76 3.32
N LEU A 85 1.87 -11.14 2.15
CA LEU A 85 0.83 -11.07 1.12
C LEU A 85 0.40 -12.43 0.55
N ASN A 86 1.29 -13.43 0.57
CA ASN A 86 0.96 -14.80 0.15
C ASN A 86 -0.11 -15.45 1.04
N LYS A 87 -0.23 -15.04 2.30
CA LYS A 87 -1.23 -15.57 3.24
C LYS A 87 -2.63 -14.98 3.05
N TYR A 88 -2.76 -13.90 2.27
CA TYR A 88 -4.05 -13.26 2.03
C TYR A 88 -4.79 -13.95 0.88
N PRO A 89 -6.00 -14.50 1.10
CA PRO A 89 -6.74 -15.18 0.04
C PRO A 89 -7.19 -14.21 -1.06
N SER A 90 -7.61 -12.99 -0.69
CA SER A 90 -8.14 -11.99 -1.62
C SER A 90 -7.44 -10.64 -1.53
N ILE A 91 -6.90 -10.19 -2.66
CA ILE A 91 -6.36 -8.83 -2.83
C ILE A 91 -7.45 -7.77 -2.70
N GLU A 92 -8.68 -8.11 -3.12
CA GLU A 92 -9.79 -7.16 -3.02
C GLU A 92 -10.15 -6.87 -1.56
N THR A 93 -10.16 -7.91 -0.72
CA THR A 93 -10.42 -7.77 0.73
C THR A 93 -9.33 -6.92 1.37
N LEU A 94 -8.05 -7.23 1.13
CA LEU A 94 -6.93 -6.45 1.66
C LEU A 94 -6.98 -4.98 1.20
N ARG A 95 -7.31 -4.73 -0.07
CA ARG A 95 -7.51 -3.36 -0.57
C ARG A 95 -8.63 -2.64 0.21
N LYS A 96 -9.78 -3.29 0.42
CA LYS A 96 -10.89 -2.71 1.20
C LYS A 96 -10.46 -2.40 2.63
N GLU A 97 -9.74 -3.31 3.29
CA GLU A 97 -9.19 -3.10 4.64
C GLU A 97 -8.27 -1.88 4.70
N ILE A 98 -7.33 -1.76 3.77
CA ILE A 98 -6.43 -0.60 3.67
C ILE A 98 -7.22 0.71 3.45
N GLN A 99 -8.25 0.69 2.61
CA GLN A 99 -9.08 1.87 2.36
C GLN A 99 -9.98 2.22 3.56
N LEU A 100 -10.47 1.23 4.30
CA LEU A 100 -11.20 1.45 5.54
C LEU A 100 -10.30 2.06 6.62
N ALA A 101 -9.07 1.55 6.77
CA ALA A 101 -8.10 2.09 7.72
C ALA A 101 -7.70 3.54 7.38
N GLN A 102 -7.68 3.92 6.09
CA GLN A 102 -7.49 5.32 5.70
C GLN A 102 -8.66 6.23 6.11
N LYS A 103 -9.89 5.71 6.14
CA LYS A 103 -11.06 6.49 6.56
C LYS A 103 -11.00 6.78 8.06
N SER A 104 -10.71 5.76 8.87
CA SER A 104 -10.76 5.83 10.34
C SER A 104 -9.62 6.64 10.97
N ILE A 105 -8.46 6.71 10.34
CA ILE A 105 -7.33 7.46 10.90
C ILE A 105 -7.61 8.98 10.90
N GLY A 106 -7.48 9.59 12.09
CA GLY A 106 -7.75 11.00 12.33
C GLY A 106 -9.24 11.37 12.47
N GLN A 107 -10.15 10.39 12.49
CA GLN A 107 -11.55 10.64 12.83
C GLN A 107 -11.75 10.77 14.33
N ARG A 108 -12.65 11.67 14.73
CA ARG A 108 -13.13 11.77 16.11
C ARG A 108 -14.00 10.55 16.46
N PRO A 109 -14.03 10.10 17.72
CA PRO A 109 -14.96 9.06 18.16
C PRO A 109 -16.41 9.37 17.74
N GLY A 110 -17.11 8.39 17.16
CA GLY A 110 -18.49 8.55 16.69
C GLY A 110 -18.66 9.24 15.31
N ALA A 111 -17.60 9.77 14.70
CA ALA A 111 -17.69 10.35 13.37
C ALA A 111 -17.89 9.27 12.29
N MET A 112 -18.88 9.45 11.41
CA MET A 112 -19.11 8.58 10.25
C MET A 112 -18.54 9.18 8.96
N GLY A 113 -18.23 8.32 7.98
CA GLY A 113 -17.75 8.74 6.65
C GLY A 113 -16.24 8.65 6.49
N GLY A 114 -15.64 9.52 5.65
CA GLY A 114 -14.19 9.61 5.45
C GLY A 114 -13.69 9.21 4.06
N ASN A 115 -12.53 9.76 3.69
CA ASN A 115 -11.87 9.51 2.41
C ASN A 115 -10.95 8.28 2.50
N GLY A 116 -11.27 7.21 1.76
CA GLY A 116 -10.47 5.98 1.65
C GLY A 116 -9.44 5.99 0.51
N THR A 117 -9.20 7.16 -0.09
CA THR A 117 -8.31 7.37 -1.23
C THR A 117 -7.33 8.52 -0.98
N LYS A 118 -6.86 8.63 0.27
CA LYS A 118 -5.86 9.61 0.67
C LYS A 118 -4.47 9.18 0.18
N ARG A 119 -3.49 10.08 0.26
CA ARG A 119 -2.09 9.76 -0.09
C ARG A 119 -1.53 8.80 0.95
N ILE A 120 -1.01 7.65 0.54
CA ILE A 120 -0.45 6.64 1.43
C ILE A 120 0.97 6.26 1.03
N GLY A 121 1.77 5.87 2.02
CA GLY A 121 3.07 5.25 1.85
C GLY A 121 3.01 3.78 2.27
N ILE A 122 3.33 2.87 1.37
CA ILE A 122 3.37 1.43 1.61
C ILE A 122 4.83 1.00 1.71
N TYR A 123 5.25 0.64 2.91
CA TYR A 123 6.60 0.16 3.21
C TYR A 123 6.66 -1.34 2.98
N VAL A 124 7.55 -1.76 2.10
CA VAL A 124 7.62 -3.12 1.59
C VAL A 124 9.02 -3.68 1.80
N LYS A 125 9.06 -4.86 2.41
CA LYS A 125 10.21 -5.74 2.39
C LYS A 125 10.09 -6.67 1.18
N VAL A 126 11.06 -6.65 0.28
CA VAL A 126 11.05 -7.49 -0.92
C VAL A 126 11.36 -8.94 -0.53
N GLY A 127 10.66 -9.89 -1.15
CA GLY A 127 10.96 -11.30 -0.95
C GLY A 127 12.36 -11.66 -1.47
N PRO A 128 13.04 -12.68 -0.90
CA PRO A 128 14.33 -13.11 -1.40
C PRO A 128 14.18 -13.62 -2.85
N ARG A 129 15.05 -13.14 -3.74
CA ARG A 129 15.23 -13.77 -5.06
C ARG A 129 16.05 -15.04 -4.85
N ILE A 130 15.38 -16.15 -4.57
CA ILE A 130 16.05 -17.43 -4.44
C ILE A 130 16.17 -18.04 -5.83
N ALA A 131 17.39 -18.15 -6.36
CA ALA A 131 17.65 -18.89 -7.59
C ALA A 131 17.59 -20.39 -7.28
N LEU A 132 16.56 -21.09 -7.77
CA LEU A 132 16.35 -22.52 -7.55
C LEU A 132 17.60 -23.36 -7.88
N LYS A 133 18.25 -23.09 -9.01
CA LYS A 133 19.51 -23.75 -9.41
C LYS A 133 20.64 -23.61 -8.39
N GLY A 134 20.73 -22.48 -7.67
CA GLY A 134 21.75 -22.28 -6.65
C GLY A 134 21.47 -23.05 -5.37
N MET A 135 20.19 -23.26 -5.04
CA MET A 135 19.81 -24.10 -3.89
C MET A 135 20.02 -25.58 -4.17
N GLU A 136 19.69 -26.05 -5.38
CA GLU A 136 19.90 -27.46 -5.76
C GLU A 136 21.37 -27.87 -5.68
N VAL A 137 22.31 -26.96 -5.99
CA VAL A 137 23.75 -27.22 -5.89
C VAL A 137 24.28 -27.18 -4.46
N ILE A 138 23.63 -26.42 -3.55
CA ILE A 138 24.08 -26.26 -2.15
C ILE A 138 23.42 -27.30 -1.23
N LEU A 139 22.21 -27.73 -1.54
CA LEU A 139 21.38 -28.60 -0.70
C LEU A 139 21.25 -30.03 -1.24
N GLY A 140 21.63 -30.27 -2.49
CA GLY A 140 21.84 -31.61 -3.07
C GLY A 140 23.28 -32.05 -2.90
#